data_AF-A0A3L8DIS8-F1
#
_entry.id   AF-A0A3L8DIS8-F1
#
_cell.length_a   1.000
_cell.length_b   1.000
_cell.length_c   1.000
_cell.angle_alpha   90.00
_cell.angle_beta   90.00
_cell.angle_gamma   90.00
#
_symmetry.space_group_name_H-M   'P 1'
#
loop_
_entity.id
_entity.type
_entity.pdbx_description
1 polymer ?
#
loop_
_entity_poly.entity_id
_entity_poly.type
_entity_poly.pdbx_seq_one_letter_code
_entity_poly.pdbx_strand_id
1 'polypeptide(L)'
;MNEYMSDYVDHLKSLIPAKHDPETDPVLCVDKWDLLDEVRQMLTASFKAAISQKQTRLTKMETNDIARPIEDRMGILYKKINKAESKVNDVIALAICYSNMSIVRSRHETKKKLLLRKSYLKKSLELLNRKELDRRAILIVLRASLQLECVYHKLNEPEKCYSLLHKALALCHKYTKYGEKFPAPIIILCVSLDGEPFEFYPNSMSSFVTLYEKLVKPVGEIFKIDLITCSLHSLAKVVHKFLMRQSIMVMANPEGRKVLIWVRAVNELSICFSHYCAPRVHLNKVRNCLAAAQYVLELYEKVTKETSNN
;
A
#
# COMPACT_ATOMS: atom_id res chain seq x y z
N MET A 1 1.84 9.27 16.44
CA MET A 1 1.92 8.24 15.38
C MET A 1 1.79 8.85 13.98
N ASN A 2 0.73 9.59 13.69
CA ASN A 2 0.52 10.21 12.37
C ASN A 2 1.65 11.15 11.97
N GLU A 3 2.10 12.00 12.89
CA GLU A 3 3.22 12.93 12.68
C GLU A 3 4.51 12.19 12.26
N TYR A 4 4.82 11.06 12.93
CA TYR A 4 5.97 10.23 12.59
C TYR A 4 5.85 9.56 11.22
N MET A 5 4.65 9.09 10.86
CA MET A 5 4.42 8.51 9.54
C MET A 5 4.52 9.55 8.42
N SER A 6 4.15 10.81 8.69
CA SER A 6 4.35 11.94 7.77
C SER A 6 5.83 12.26 7.58
N ASP A 7 6.61 12.35 8.66
CA ASP A 7 8.06 12.54 8.57
C ASP A 7 8.74 11.41 7.77
N TYR A 8 8.24 10.17 7.91
CA TYR A 8 8.71 9.04 7.10
C TYR A 8 8.32 9.14 5.62
N VAL A 9 7.16 9.72 5.29
CA VAL A 9 6.80 10.03 3.89
C VAL A 9 7.85 10.97 3.30
N ASP A 10 8.25 12.01 4.04
CA ASP A 10 9.26 12.97 3.57
C ASP A 10 10.65 12.33 3.46
N HIS A 11 11.00 11.42 4.38
CA HIS A 11 12.19 10.59 4.23
C HIS A 11 12.14 9.77 2.92
N LEU A 12 11.04 9.08 2.63
CA LEU A 12 10.89 8.32 1.39
C LEU A 12 10.97 9.21 0.14
N LYS A 13 10.43 10.44 0.18
CA LYS A 13 10.59 11.42 -0.90
C LYS A 13 12.06 11.78 -1.11
N SER A 14 12.84 11.92 -0.05
CA SER A 14 14.28 12.23 -0.14
C SER A 14 15.11 11.10 -0.78
N LEU A 15 14.61 9.86 -0.75
CA LEU A 15 15.24 8.72 -1.41
C LEU A 15 14.99 8.66 -2.92
N ILE A 16 14.07 9.47 -3.44
CA ILE A 16 13.79 9.56 -4.87
C ILE A 16 14.94 10.32 -5.54
N PRO A 17 15.62 9.75 -6.55
CA PRO A 17 16.71 10.43 -7.24
C PRO A 17 16.27 11.80 -7.79
N ALA A 18 17.08 12.84 -7.54
CA ALA A 18 16.81 14.20 -8.01
C ALA A 18 16.97 14.37 -9.53
N LYS A 19 17.75 13.49 -10.16
CA LYS A 19 17.85 13.40 -11.62
C LYS A 19 16.99 12.26 -12.12
N HIS A 20 16.21 12.56 -13.15
CA HIS A 20 15.43 11.58 -13.90
C HIS A 20 16.36 10.48 -14.42
N ASP A 21 16.11 9.25 -14.01
CA ASP A 21 16.81 8.06 -14.48
C ASP A 21 15.89 7.32 -15.48
N PRO A 22 16.22 7.31 -16.78
CA PRO A 22 15.45 6.60 -17.80
C PRO A 22 15.34 5.10 -17.56
N GLU A 23 16.22 4.49 -16.73
CA GLU A 23 16.10 3.08 -16.33
C GLU A 23 15.03 2.85 -15.26
N THR A 24 14.63 3.89 -14.55
CA THR A 24 13.51 3.88 -13.59
C THR A 24 12.18 4.26 -14.24
N ASP A 25 12.20 4.66 -15.50
CA ASP A 25 10.99 4.97 -16.24
C ASP A 25 10.15 3.70 -16.42
N PRO A 26 8.84 3.79 -16.16
CA PRO A 26 7.98 2.67 -16.37
C PRO A 26 7.91 2.33 -17.84
N VAL A 27 8.47 1.18 -18.17
CA VAL A 27 8.35 0.61 -19.50
C VAL A 27 6.87 0.29 -19.74
N LEU A 28 6.15 1.19 -20.41
CA LEU A 28 4.78 0.96 -20.91
C LEU A 28 4.71 -0.16 -21.95
N CYS A 29 5.86 -0.69 -22.37
CA CYS A 29 5.98 -1.71 -23.38
C CYS A 29 5.70 -3.08 -22.75
N VAL A 30 4.43 -3.46 -22.79
CA VAL A 30 3.94 -4.82 -22.50
C VAL A 30 4.77 -5.87 -23.23
N ASP A 31 5.37 -5.52 -24.36
CA ASP A 31 6.20 -6.41 -25.18
C ASP A 31 7.53 -6.80 -24.52
N LYS A 32 7.97 -6.08 -23.48
CA LYS A 32 9.12 -6.50 -22.66
C LYS A 32 8.76 -7.57 -21.63
N TRP A 33 7.48 -7.81 -21.35
CA TRP A 33 7.06 -8.88 -20.48
C TRP A 33 6.82 -10.14 -21.31
N ASP A 34 7.52 -11.23 -20.96
CA ASP A 34 7.19 -12.57 -21.44
C ASP A 34 5.81 -12.97 -20.88
N LEU A 35 4.78 -12.76 -21.71
CA LEU A 35 3.36 -12.98 -21.44
C LEU A 35 2.77 -13.89 -22.51
N LEU A 36 1.82 -14.73 -22.12
CA LEU A 36 0.93 -15.39 -23.06
C LEU A 36 0.12 -14.36 -23.86
N ASP A 37 -0.07 -14.61 -25.16
CA ASP A 37 -0.78 -13.68 -26.04
C ASP A 37 -2.20 -13.37 -25.55
N GLU A 38 -2.90 -14.39 -25.05
CA GLU A 38 -4.24 -14.24 -24.46
C GLU A 38 -4.21 -13.26 -23.27
N VAL A 39 -3.17 -13.32 -22.43
CA VAL A 39 -3.01 -12.43 -21.27
C VAL A 39 -2.66 -11.02 -21.71
N ARG A 40 -1.78 -10.88 -22.70
CA ARG A 40 -1.40 -9.60 -23.31
C ARG A 40 -2.60 -8.86 -23.90
N GLN A 41 -3.43 -9.57 -24.67
CA GLN A 41 -4.65 -9.02 -25.24
C GLN A 41 -5.63 -8.57 -24.16
N MET A 42 -5.80 -9.39 -23.12
CA MET A 42 -6.69 -9.08 -22.01
C MET A 42 -6.22 -7.90 -21.15
N LEU A 43 -4.92 -7.80 -20.91
CA LEU A 43 -4.32 -6.64 -20.24
C LEU A 43 -4.59 -5.36 -21.03
N THR A 44 -4.33 -5.39 -22.34
CA THR A 44 -4.56 -4.25 -23.23
C THR A 44 -6.04 -3.85 -23.27
N ALA A 45 -6.95 -4.82 -23.42
CA ALA A 45 -8.39 -4.57 -23.48
C ALA A 45 -8.94 -3.99 -22.17
N SER A 46 -8.57 -4.58 -21.03
CA SER A 46 -9.01 -4.10 -19.71
C SER A 46 -8.48 -2.70 -19.41
N PHE A 47 -7.23 -2.41 -19.79
CA PHE A 47 -6.65 -1.08 -19.64
C PHE A 47 -7.40 -0.05 -20.48
N LYS A 48 -7.60 -0.30 -21.78
CA LYS A 48 -8.37 0.60 -22.65
C LYS A 48 -9.76 0.87 -22.10
N ALA A 49 -10.47 -0.16 -21.66
CA ALA A 49 -11.80 -0.02 -21.05
C ALA A 49 -11.77 0.87 -19.80
N ALA A 50 -10.80 0.67 -18.91
CA ALA A 50 -10.65 1.46 -17.67
C ALA A 50 -10.29 2.93 -17.97
N ILE A 51 -9.45 3.16 -18.97
CA ILE A 51 -9.10 4.50 -19.48
C ILE A 51 -10.34 5.21 -20.04
N SER A 52 -11.09 4.54 -20.92
CA SER A 52 -12.34 5.09 -21.47
C SER A 52 -13.34 5.42 -20.35
N GLN A 53 -13.50 4.53 -19.36
CA GLN A 53 -14.37 4.79 -18.21
C GLN A 53 -13.98 6.08 -17.46
N LYS A 54 -12.67 6.34 -17.28
CA LYS A 54 -12.17 7.55 -16.62
C LYS A 54 -12.33 8.82 -17.47
N GLN A 55 -12.01 8.75 -18.76
CA GLN A 55 -11.99 9.91 -19.66
C GLN A 55 -13.38 10.29 -20.13
N THR A 56 -14.05 9.38 -20.83
CA THR A 56 -15.29 9.67 -21.55
C THR A 56 -16.52 9.48 -20.68
N ARG A 57 -16.34 8.91 -19.47
CA ARG A 57 -17.43 8.75 -18.51
C ARG A 57 -18.56 7.98 -19.21
N LEU A 58 -18.31 6.71 -19.52
CA LEU A 58 -19.26 5.84 -20.20
C LEU A 58 -20.58 5.74 -19.43
N THR A 59 -21.66 5.58 -20.18
CA THR A 59 -22.99 5.25 -19.68
C THR A 59 -23.03 3.82 -19.14
N LYS A 60 -24.10 3.48 -18.41
CA LYS A 60 -24.30 2.13 -17.86
C LYS A 60 -24.35 1.06 -18.96
N MET A 61 -24.92 1.38 -20.13
CA MET A 61 -25.06 0.47 -21.26
C MET A 61 -23.68 0.21 -21.90
N GLU A 62 -22.98 1.26 -22.29
CA GLU A 62 -21.64 1.16 -22.87
C GLU A 62 -20.65 0.45 -21.94
N THR A 63 -20.71 0.74 -20.64
CA THR A 63 -19.89 0.04 -19.64
C THR A 63 -20.16 -1.47 -19.66
N ASN A 64 -21.41 -1.89 -19.79
CA ASN A 64 -21.76 -3.32 -19.81
C ASN A 64 -21.29 -4.00 -21.09
N ASP A 65 -21.47 -3.33 -22.24
CA ASP A 65 -21.14 -3.90 -23.55
C ASP A 65 -19.62 -4.10 -23.70
N ILE A 66 -18.82 -3.18 -23.14
CA ILE A 66 -17.36 -3.31 -23.09
C ILE A 66 -16.93 -4.33 -22.02
N ALA A 67 -17.55 -4.31 -20.84
CA ALA A 67 -17.05 -5.10 -19.70
C ALA A 67 -17.37 -6.59 -19.80
N ARG A 68 -18.56 -6.99 -20.27
CA ARG A 68 -18.97 -8.42 -20.25
C ARG A 68 -18.00 -9.34 -21.01
N PRO A 69 -17.60 -9.05 -22.27
CA PRO A 69 -16.68 -9.92 -22.99
C PRO A 69 -15.31 -10.04 -22.29
N ILE A 70 -14.87 -8.96 -21.62
CA ILE A 70 -13.62 -8.95 -20.86
C ILE A 70 -13.77 -9.85 -19.62
N GLU A 71 -14.87 -9.72 -18.88
CA GLU A 71 -15.14 -10.48 -17.66
C GLU A 71 -15.19 -11.99 -17.92
N ASP A 72 -15.86 -12.41 -19.00
CA ASP A 72 -15.97 -13.83 -19.38
C ASP A 72 -14.60 -14.43 -19.69
N ARG A 73 -13.80 -13.74 -20.51
CA ARG A 73 -12.43 -14.18 -20.86
C ARG A 73 -11.49 -14.18 -19.64
N MET A 74 -11.60 -13.19 -18.75
CA MET A 74 -10.84 -13.18 -17.50
C MET A 74 -11.19 -14.37 -16.61
N GLY A 75 -12.46 -14.77 -16.56
CA GLY A 75 -12.89 -15.96 -15.81
C GLY A 75 -12.24 -17.24 -16.32
N ILE A 76 -12.08 -17.38 -17.65
CA ILE A 76 -11.39 -18.51 -18.27
C ILE A 76 -9.89 -18.48 -17.94
N LEU A 77 -9.25 -17.32 -18.14
CA LEU A 77 -7.82 -17.15 -17.84
C LEU A 77 -7.50 -17.38 -16.37
N TYR A 78 -8.37 -16.96 -15.45
CA TYR A 78 -8.20 -17.22 -14.02
C TYR A 78 -8.08 -18.71 -13.71
N LYS A 79 -8.93 -19.55 -14.31
CA LYS A 79 -8.86 -21.00 -14.12
C LYS A 79 -7.59 -21.61 -14.71
N LYS A 80 -7.06 -21.04 -15.79
CA LYS A 80 -5.82 -21.48 -16.45
C LYS A 80 -4.58 -21.08 -15.65
N ILE A 81 -4.54 -19.84 -15.16
CA ILE A 81 -3.38 -19.18 -14.53
C ILE A 81 -3.32 -19.40 -13.01
N ASN A 82 -4.44 -19.69 -12.34
CA ASN A 82 -4.43 -20.00 -10.91
C ASN A 82 -3.96 -21.44 -10.58
N LYS A 83 -3.11 -22.00 -11.45
CA LYS A 83 -2.42 -23.29 -11.27
C LYS A 83 -0.97 -23.05 -10.86
N ALA A 84 -0.41 -23.97 -10.08
CA ALA A 84 0.91 -23.83 -9.44
C ALA A 84 2.09 -23.52 -10.40
N GLU A 85 1.97 -23.88 -11.68
CA GLU A 85 3.04 -23.77 -12.68
C GLU A 85 2.98 -22.49 -13.54
N SER A 86 2.07 -21.57 -13.24
CA SER A 86 1.86 -20.40 -14.10
C SER A 86 2.99 -19.38 -13.98
N LYS A 87 3.38 -18.77 -15.12
CA LYS A 87 4.42 -17.73 -15.14
C LYS A 87 4.02 -16.55 -14.25
N VAL A 88 4.96 -16.04 -13.47
CA VAL A 88 4.75 -14.92 -12.53
C VAL A 88 4.21 -13.68 -13.26
N ASN A 89 4.73 -13.38 -14.45
CA ASN A 89 4.28 -12.25 -15.26
C ASN A 89 2.80 -12.37 -15.66
N ASP A 90 2.36 -13.55 -16.09
CA ASP A 90 0.96 -13.79 -16.46
C ASP A 90 0.01 -13.62 -15.27
N VAL A 91 0.44 -14.10 -14.09
CA VAL A 91 -0.31 -13.93 -12.83
C VAL A 91 -0.45 -12.45 -12.47
N ILE A 92 0.65 -11.70 -12.52
CA ILE A 92 0.64 -10.26 -12.20
C ILE A 92 -0.20 -9.49 -13.24
N ALA A 93 -0.05 -9.79 -14.53
CA ALA A 93 -0.84 -9.16 -15.59
C ALA A 93 -2.34 -9.43 -15.42
N LEU A 94 -2.74 -10.66 -15.09
CA LEU A 94 -4.14 -10.97 -14.80
C LEU A 94 -4.66 -10.22 -13.55
N ALA A 95 -3.84 -10.06 -12.53
CA ALA A 95 -4.20 -9.25 -11.36
C ALA A 95 -4.43 -7.77 -11.74
N ILE A 96 -3.59 -7.22 -12.63
CA ILE A 96 -3.78 -5.87 -13.18
C ILE A 96 -5.12 -5.78 -13.92
N CYS A 97 -5.48 -6.78 -14.74
CA CYS A 97 -6.78 -6.84 -15.41
C CYS A 97 -7.94 -6.72 -14.41
N TYR A 98 -7.89 -7.48 -13.30
CA TYR A 98 -8.92 -7.39 -12.26
C TYR A 98 -8.98 -6.02 -11.59
N SER A 99 -7.83 -5.40 -11.32
CA SER A 99 -7.79 -4.02 -10.80
C SER A 99 -8.39 -3.02 -11.80
N ASN A 100 -8.05 -3.12 -13.09
CA ASN A 100 -8.63 -2.28 -14.15
C ASN A 100 -10.15 -2.47 -14.27
N MET A 101 -10.65 -3.71 -14.19
CA MET A 101 -12.11 -3.96 -14.22
C MET A 101 -12.85 -3.38 -13.00
N SER A 102 -12.17 -3.23 -11.87
CA SER A 102 -12.73 -2.54 -10.70
C SER A 102 -13.03 -1.05 -11.02
N ILE A 103 -12.17 -0.42 -11.83
CA ILE A 103 -12.34 0.96 -12.32
C ILE A 103 -13.47 1.03 -13.34
N VAL A 104 -13.50 0.10 -14.31
CA VAL A 104 -14.58 0.05 -15.33
C VAL A 104 -15.96 0.05 -14.66
N ARG A 105 -16.10 -0.60 -13.50
CA ARG A 105 -17.37 -0.70 -12.79
C ARG A 105 -17.63 0.42 -11.76
N SER A 106 -16.80 1.46 -11.67
CA SER A 106 -16.83 2.41 -10.53
C SER A 106 -17.93 3.46 -10.55
N ARG A 107 -18.42 3.91 -11.71
CA ARG A 107 -19.26 5.12 -11.82
C ARG A 107 -20.74 4.96 -11.44
N HIS A 108 -21.23 3.75 -11.30
CA HIS A 108 -22.65 3.48 -11.04
C HIS A 108 -22.77 2.63 -9.78
N GLU A 109 -22.66 3.28 -8.62
CA GLU A 109 -22.48 2.60 -7.32
C GLU A 109 -23.78 2.03 -6.77
N THR A 110 -24.35 1.05 -7.49
CA THR A 110 -25.35 0.17 -6.90
C THR A 110 -24.66 -0.85 -5.99
N LYS A 111 -25.36 -1.32 -4.96
CA LYS A 111 -24.85 -2.38 -4.07
C LYS A 111 -24.31 -3.59 -4.85
N LYS A 112 -25.02 -4.03 -5.90
CA LYS A 112 -24.57 -5.12 -6.78
C LYS A 112 -23.23 -4.81 -7.47
N LYS A 113 -23.04 -3.59 -7.97
CA LYS A 113 -21.79 -3.17 -8.62
C LYS A 113 -20.66 -3.02 -7.61
N LEU A 114 -20.92 -2.48 -6.41
CA LEU A 114 -19.93 -2.43 -5.33
C LEU A 114 -19.46 -3.84 -4.92
N LEU A 115 -20.38 -4.80 -4.80
CA LEU A 115 -20.04 -6.20 -4.54
C LEU A 115 -19.20 -6.83 -5.67
N LEU A 116 -19.50 -6.48 -6.92
CA LEU A 116 -18.71 -6.94 -8.07
C LEU A 116 -17.29 -6.36 -8.07
N ARG A 117 -17.16 -5.05 -7.81
CA ARG A 117 -15.85 -4.37 -7.65
C ARG A 117 -15.04 -4.99 -6.51
N LYS A 118 -15.68 -5.21 -5.36
CA LYS A 118 -15.10 -5.93 -4.21
C LYS A 118 -14.57 -7.31 -4.63
N SER A 119 -15.32 -8.06 -5.44
CA SER A 119 -14.89 -9.37 -5.96
C SER A 119 -13.65 -9.26 -6.86
N TYR A 120 -13.61 -8.30 -7.79
CA TYR A 120 -12.43 -8.10 -8.65
C TYR A 120 -11.19 -7.71 -7.86
N LEU A 121 -11.31 -6.78 -6.92
CA LEU A 121 -10.18 -6.36 -6.08
C LEU A 121 -9.66 -7.51 -5.21
N LYS A 122 -10.55 -8.34 -4.66
CA LYS A 122 -10.16 -9.55 -3.92
C LYS A 122 -9.41 -10.54 -4.82
N LYS A 123 -9.89 -10.80 -6.04
CA LYS A 123 -9.20 -11.70 -6.98
C LYS A 123 -7.82 -11.17 -7.38
N SER A 124 -7.70 -9.86 -7.59
CA SER A 124 -6.40 -9.21 -7.84
C SER A 124 -5.43 -9.48 -6.69
N LEU A 125 -5.85 -9.24 -5.45
CA LEU A 125 -5.03 -9.50 -4.26
C LEU A 125 -4.74 -10.99 -4.03
N GLU A 126 -5.66 -11.88 -4.38
CA GLU A 126 -5.47 -13.35 -4.30
C GLU A 126 -4.38 -13.84 -5.25
N LEU A 127 -4.40 -13.38 -6.52
CA LEU A 127 -3.37 -13.72 -7.51
C LEU A 127 -1.97 -13.24 -7.09
N LEU A 128 -1.91 -12.06 -6.47
CA LEU A 128 -0.66 -11.45 -6.00
C LEU A 128 -0.18 -12.01 -4.66
N ASN A 129 -0.93 -12.91 -4.02
CA ASN A 129 -0.51 -13.53 -2.78
C ASN A 129 0.84 -14.25 -2.97
N ARG A 130 1.75 -14.05 -2.01
CA ARG A 130 3.17 -14.48 -2.02
C ARG A 130 4.06 -13.80 -3.06
N LYS A 131 3.52 -12.84 -3.83
CA LYS A 131 4.24 -12.06 -4.85
C LYS A 131 4.22 -10.57 -4.52
N GLU A 132 3.73 -10.20 -3.33
CA GLU A 132 3.41 -8.81 -3.00
C GLU A 132 4.64 -7.90 -2.94
N LEU A 133 5.83 -8.46 -2.67
CA LEU A 133 7.09 -7.73 -2.61
C LEU A 133 7.81 -7.65 -3.97
N ASP A 134 7.28 -8.28 -5.02
CA ASP A 134 7.82 -8.13 -6.36
C ASP A 134 7.67 -6.68 -6.81
N ARG A 135 8.73 -6.08 -7.35
CA ARG A 135 8.70 -4.71 -7.87
C ARG A 135 7.61 -4.51 -8.92
N ARG A 136 7.18 -5.58 -9.60
CA ARG A 136 6.10 -5.60 -10.59
C ARG A 136 4.69 -5.61 -10.00
N ALA A 137 4.55 -5.97 -8.72
CA ALA A 137 3.27 -6.24 -8.07
C ALA A 137 2.93 -5.26 -6.95
N ILE A 138 3.93 -4.74 -6.22
CA ILE A 138 3.74 -3.97 -4.99
C ILE A 138 2.73 -2.82 -5.16
N LEU A 139 2.86 -2.03 -6.22
CA LEU A 139 1.95 -0.92 -6.50
C LEU A 139 0.51 -1.39 -6.77
N ILE A 140 0.31 -2.54 -7.40
CA ILE A 140 -1.03 -3.12 -7.62
C ILE A 140 -1.63 -3.57 -6.30
N VAL A 141 -0.84 -4.19 -5.42
CA VAL A 141 -1.30 -4.58 -4.09
C VAL A 141 -1.76 -3.36 -3.30
N LEU A 142 -0.98 -2.27 -3.31
CA LEU A 142 -1.33 -1.04 -2.61
C LEU A 142 -2.59 -0.38 -3.19
N ARG A 143 -2.68 -0.26 -4.51
CA ARG A 143 -3.88 0.29 -5.18
C ARG A 143 -5.12 -0.52 -4.90
N ALA A 144 -5.05 -1.83 -5.09
CA ALA A 144 -6.17 -2.72 -4.85
C ALA A 144 -6.61 -2.67 -3.38
N SER A 145 -5.67 -2.54 -2.44
CA SER A 145 -5.98 -2.41 -1.02
C SER A 145 -6.73 -1.10 -0.71
N LEU A 146 -6.26 0.03 -1.23
CA LEU A 146 -6.92 1.33 -1.06
C LEU A 146 -8.29 1.39 -1.74
N GLN A 147 -8.42 0.86 -2.95
CA GLN A 147 -9.72 0.78 -3.63
C GLN A 147 -10.70 -0.10 -2.86
N LEU A 148 -10.21 -1.21 -2.30
CA LEU A 148 -11.05 -2.13 -1.56
C LEU A 148 -11.51 -1.52 -0.23
N GLU A 149 -10.66 -0.75 0.43
CA GLU A 149 -11.02 0.11 1.58
C GLU A 149 -12.16 1.08 1.22
N CYS A 150 -12.04 1.81 0.10
CA CYS A 150 -13.09 2.71 -0.36
C CYS A 150 -14.41 1.97 -0.64
N VAL A 151 -14.34 0.78 -1.24
CA VAL A 151 -15.52 -0.05 -1.52
C VAL A 151 -16.16 -0.57 -0.22
N TYR A 152 -15.37 -0.95 0.78
CA TYR A 152 -15.88 -1.36 2.08
C TYR A 152 -16.60 -0.23 2.81
N HIS A 153 -16.05 0.99 2.80
CA HIS A 153 -16.73 2.17 3.32
C HIS A 153 -18.06 2.42 2.63
N LYS A 154 -18.11 2.35 1.30
CA LYS A 154 -19.35 2.51 0.52
C LYS A 154 -20.37 1.40 0.74
N LEU A 155 -19.93 0.26 1.25
CA LEU A 155 -20.80 -0.85 1.66
C LEU A 155 -21.21 -0.78 3.14
N ASN A 156 -20.79 0.24 3.89
CA ASN A 156 -20.94 0.36 5.34
C ASN A 156 -20.33 -0.83 6.11
N GLU A 157 -19.16 -1.31 5.67
CA GLU A 157 -18.41 -2.41 6.31
C GLU A 157 -16.91 -2.04 6.51
N PRO A 158 -16.57 -0.85 7.04
CA PRO A 158 -15.18 -0.36 7.11
C PRO A 158 -14.25 -1.30 7.89
N GLU A 159 -14.74 -1.95 8.94
CA GLU A 159 -13.98 -2.88 9.78
C GLU A 159 -13.37 -4.06 9.00
N LYS A 160 -13.99 -4.44 7.88
CA LYS A 160 -13.51 -5.55 7.04
C LYS A 160 -12.26 -5.20 6.24
N CYS A 161 -11.84 -3.93 6.20
CA CYS A 161 -10.63 -3.51 5.50
C CYS A 161 -9.41 -3.36 6.43
N TYR A 162 -9.56 -3.38 7.75
CA TYR A 162 -8.46 -3.05 8.68
C TYR A 162 -7.27 -4.01 8.54
N SER A 163 -7.52 -5.32 8.57
CA SER A 163 -6.47 -6.34 8.39
C SER A 163 -5.75 -6.22 7.05
N LEU A 164 -6.47 -5.81 6.00
CA LEU A 164 -5.93 -5.56 4.68
C LEU A 164 -5.01 -4.33 4.68
N LEU A 165 -5.44 -3.22 5.28
CA LEU A 165 -4.63 -2.01 5.41
C LEU A 165 -3.36 -2.25 6.24
N HIS A 166 -3.47 -3.03 7.33
CA HIS A 166 -2.32 -3.40 8.14
C HIS A 166 -1.32 -4.24 7.34
N LYS A 167 -1.82 -5.19 6.52
CA LYS A 167 -0.98 -6.00 5.63
C LYS A 167 -0.31 -5.13 4.57
N ALA A 168 -1.05 -4.21 3.93
CA ALA A 168 -0.51 -3.28 2.95
C ALA A 168 0.61 -2.40 3.54
N LEU A 169 0.41 -1.89 4.76
CA LEU A 169 1.42 -1.06 5.43
C LEU A 169 2.69 -1.87 5.75
N ALA A 170 2.51 -3.10 6.24
CA ALA A 170 3.62 -4.01 6.49
C ALA A 170 4.39 -4.37 5.22
N LEU A 171 3.70 -4.49 4.08
CA LEU A 171 4.32 -4.72 2.78
C LEU A 171 5.14 -3.50 2.34
N CYS A 172 4.61 -2.28 2.51
CA CYS A 172 5.38 -1.07 2.23
C CYS A 172 6.70 -1.05 2.99
N HIS A 173 6.65 -1.25 4.31
CA HIS A 173 7.86 -1.24 5.14
C HIS A 173 8.84 -2.35 4.78
N LYS A 174 8.35 -3.54 4.42
CA LYS A 174 9.22 -4.62 3.95
C LYS A 174 9.86 -4.29 2.60
N TYR A 175 9.10 -3.72 1.67
CA TYR A 175 9.57 -3.38 0.33
C TYR A 175 10.63 -2.28 0.36
N THR A 176 10.44 -1.25 1.18
CA THR A 176 11.43 -0.18 1.38
C THR A 176 12.60 -0.59 2.27
N LYS A 177 12.65 -1.87 2.68
CA LYS A 177 13.56 -2.38 3.71
C LYS A 177 13.60 -1.48 4.95
N TYR A 178 12.48 -0.86 5.29
CA TYR A 178 12.35 0.09 6.39
C TYR A 178 13.23 1.33 6.17
N GLY A 179 13.04 2.03 5.05
CA GLY A 179 13.65 3.36 4.83
C GLY A 179 15.04 3.33 4.20
N GLU A 180 15.49 2.19 3.67
CA GLU A 180 16.70 2.07 2.87
C GLU A 180 16.41 2.27 1.37
N LYS A 181 17.44 2.23 0.53
CA LYS A 181 17.27 2.19 -0.93
C LYS A 181 16.49 0.93 -1.34
N PHE A 182 15.46 1.13 -2.17
CA PHE A 182 14.60 0.08 -2.68
C PHE A 182 14.50 0.18 -4.21
N PRO A 183 14.26 -0.93 -4.92
CA PRO A 183 14.12 -0.89 -6.37
C PRO A 183 12.87 -0.10 -6.77
N ALA A 184 12.96 0.68 -7.84
CA ALA A 184 11.79 1.35 -8.40
C ALA A 184 10.72 0.29 -8.75
N PRO A 185 9.47 0.46 -8.28
CA PRO A 185 8.39 -0.40 -8.72
C PRO A 185 8.15 -0.24 -10.22
N ILE A 186 7.77 -1.34 -10.88
CA ILE A 186 7.49 -1.39 -12.31
C ILE A 186 6.03 -1.78 -12.48
N ILE A 187 5.27 -1.07 -13.30
CA ILE A 187 3.93 -1.51 -13.68
C ILE A 187 3.76 -1.30 -15.17
N ILE A 188 2.97 -2.19 -15.76
CA ILE A 188 2.49 -2.08 -17.14
C ILE A 188 0.97 -1.91 -17.14
N LEU A 189 0.46 -1.01 -17.98
CA LEU A 189 -0.98 -0.86 -18.31
C LEU A 189 -1.97 -0.99 -17.13
N CYS A 190 -1.70 -0.28 -16.03
CA CYS A 190 -2.63 -0.17 -14.90
C CYS A 190 -3.14 1.26 -14.76
N VAL A 191 -4.46 1.41 -14.55
CA VAL A 191 -5.08 2.71 -14.32
C VAL A 191 -4.91 3.14 -12.85
N SER A 192 -4.70 4.45 -12.64
CA SER A 192 -4.60 5.09 -11.32
C SER A 192 -5.90 4.96 -10.49
N LEU A 193 -5.85 5.30 -9.19
CA LEU A 193 -7.02 5.21 -8.29
C LEU A 193 -8.23 6.01 -8.80
N ASP A 194 -9.46 5.67 -8.42
CA ASP A 194 -10.69 6.33 -8.92
C ASP A 194 -10.67 7.86 -8.77
N GLY A 195 -10.04 8.38 -7.71
CA GLY A 195 -9.90 9.81 -7.43
C GLY A 195 -8.61 10.46 -7.95
N GLU A 196 -7.74 9.72 -8.64
CA GLU A 196 -6.51 10.27 -9.24
C GLU A 196 -6.76 10.72 -10.69
N PRO A 197 -6.19 11.87 -11.10
CA PRO A 197 -6.30 12.35 -12.48
C PRO A 197 -5.69 11.36 -13.48
N PHE A 198 -6.18 11.45 -14.71
CA PHE A 198 -5.80 10.56 -15.81
C PHE A 198 -4.31 10.61 -16.15
N GLU A 199 -3.70 11.79 -16.03
CA GLU A 199 -2.29 12.06 -16.37
C GLU A 199 -1.29 11.53 -15.33
N PHE A 200 -1.78 10.97 -14.22
CA PHE A 200 -0.91 10.36 -13.21
C PHE A 200 -0.42 8.99 -13.70
N TYR A 201 0.68 8.99 -14.46
CA TYR A 201 1.36 7.75 -14.87
C TYR A 201 2.01 7.09 -13.64
N PRO A 202 1.52 5.93 -13.19
CA PRO A 202 1.52 5.67 -11.75
C PRO A 202 2.64 4.68 -11.36
N ASN A 203 3.80 4.74 -12.01
CA ASN A 203 4.74 3.63 -12.01
C ASN A 203 6.16 4.10 -11.66
N SER A 204 6.27 4.84 -10.57
CA SER A 204 7.54 5.35 -10.07
C SER A 204 7.64 5.18 -8.55
N MET A 205 8.83 5.46 -8.00
CA MET A 205 8.99 5.63 -6.56
C MET A 205 8.04 6.71 -6.02
N SER A 206 7.80 7.79 -6.77
CA SER A 206 6.82 8.83 -6.38
C SER A 206 5.42 8.24 -6.21
N SER A 207 4.96 7.41 -7.16
CA SER A 207 3.65 6.75 -7.03
C SER A 207 3.58 5.80 -5.83
N PHE A 208 4.67 5.11 -5.49
CA PHE A 208 4.74 4.32 -4.27
C PHE A 208 4.55 5.20 -3.02
N VAL A 209 5.27 6.32 -2.95
CA VAL A 209 5.18 7.26 -1.82
C VAL A 209 3.78 7.86 -1.71
N THR A 210 3.15 8.26 -2.82
CA THR A 210 1.77 8.75 -2.82
C THR A 210 0.78 7.70 -2.30
N LEU A 211 0.93 6.43 -2.71
CA LEU A 211 0.07 5.35 -2.22
C LEU A 211 0.34 5.07 -0.74
N TYR A 212 1.60 5.13 -0.30
CA TYR A 212 1.95 5.00 1.12
C TYR A 212 1.28 6.10 1.96
N GLU A 213 1.38 7.36 1.53
CA GLU A 213 0.74 8.50 2.19
C GLU A 213 -0.79 8.32 2.27
N LYS A 214 -1.41 7.90 1.17
CA LYS A 214 -2.85 7.58 1.13
C LYS A 214 -3.23 6.41 2.05
N LEU A 215 -2.31 5.48 2.29
CA LEU A 215 -2.51 4.35 3.19
C LEU A 215 -2.36 4.74 4.66
N VAL A 216 -1.46 5.68 4.97
CA VAL A 216 -1.23 6.16 6.34
C VAL A 216 -2.49 6.83 6.90
N LYS A 217 -3.23 7.59 6.07
CA LYS A 217 -4.42 8.32 6.53
C LYS A 217 -5.51 7.41 7.15
N PRO A 218 -6.06 6.40 6.45
CA PRO A 218 -7.08 5.52 7.02
C PRO A 218 -6.52 4.69 8.19
N VAL A 219 -5.23 4.30 8.16
CA VAL A 219 -4.58 3.64 9.31
C VAL A 219 -4.52 4.55 10.54
N GLY A 220 -4.22 5.83 10.35
CA GLY A 220 -4.22 6.82 11.42
C GLY A 220 -5.61 7.08 12.00
N GLU A 221 -6.66 6.99 11.18
CA GLU A 221 -8.06 7.06 11.64
C GLU A 221 -8.46 5.82 12.45
N ILE A 222 -8.01 4.62 12.07
CA ILE A 222 -8.18 3.39 12.86
C ILE A 222 -7.58 3.58 14.26
N PHE A 223 -6.38 4.15 14.38
CA PHE A 223 -5.78 4.42 15.69
C PHE A 223 -6.60 5.39 16.57
N LYS A 224 -7.43 6.27 15.97
CA LYS A 224 -8.26 7.24 16.69
C LYS A 224 -9.62 6.69 17.08
N ILE A 225 -10.27 5.97 16.15
CA ILE A 225 -11.63 5.47 16.29
C ILE A 225 -11.65 4.18 17.11
N ASP A 226 -10.60 3.38 16.98
CA ASP A 226 -10.66 1.94 17.22
C ASP A 226 -9.87 1.51 18.47
N LEU A 227 -9.70 2.40 19.46
CA LEU A 227 -9.14 2.15 20.80
C LEU A 227 -9.88 1.05 21.60
N ILE A 228 -10.71 0.21 20.99
CA ILE A 228 -11.57 -0.78 21.67
C ILE A 228 -11.55 -2.17 20.98
N THR A 229 -11.02 -2.33 19.76
CA THR A 229 -11.15 -3.62 19.02
C THR A 229 -9.87 -4.44 18.85
N CYS A 230 -10.03 -5.76 18.65
CA CYS A 230 -8.95 -6.75 18.48
C CYS A 230 -8.07 -6.54 17.23
N SER A 231 -8.46 -5.67 16.30
CA SER A 231 -7.70 -5.37 15.07
C SER A 231 -6.34 -4.69 15.38
N LEU A 232 -6.29 -3.93 16.48
CA LEU A 232 -5.15 -3.14 16.95
C LEU A 232 -3.87 -3.95 17.16
N HIS A 233 -3.95 -5.19 17.63
CA HIS A 233 -2.75 -5.98 17.93
C HIS A 233 -1.88 -6.21 16.70
N SER A 234 -2.53 -6.51 15.58
CA SER A 234 -1.83 -6.75 14.31
C SER A 234 -1.15 -5.48 13.79
N LEU A 235 -1.83 -4.34 13.89
CA LEU A 235 -1.31 -3.03 13.53
C LEU A 235 -0.17 -2.58 14.45
N ALA A 236 -0.36 -2.72 15.76
CA ALA A 236 0.64 -2.40 16.77
C ALA A 236 1.93 -3.21 16.55
N LYS A 237 1.84 -4.48 16.14
CA LYS A 237 3.03 -5.27 15.75
C LYS A 237 3.74 -4.71 14.51
N VAL A 238 2.98 -4.32 13.49
CA VAL A 238 3.55 -3.73 12.26
C VAL A 238 4.28 -2.44 12.59
N VAL A 239 3.61 -1.55 13.33
CA VAL A 239 4.15 -0.26 13.77
C VAL A 239 5.34 -0.43 14.71
N HIS A 240 5.27 -1.35 15.68
CA HIS A 240 6.40 -1.67 16.57
C HIS A 240 7.64 -2.07 15.77
N LYS A 241 7.50 -3.02 14.85
CA LYS A 241 8.63 -3.50 14.04
C LYS A 241 9.21 -2.36 13.18
N PHE A 242 8.35 -1.49 12.67
CA PHE A 242 8.76 -0.32 11.92
C PHE A 242 9.54 0.67 12.79
N LEU A 243 8.97 1.14 13.91
CA LEU A 243 9.62 2.09 14.82
C LEU A 243 10.96 1.57 15.35
N MET A 244 11.01 0.28 15.74
CA MET A 244 12.24 -0.34 16.25
C MET A 244 13.33 -0.50 15.19
N ARG A 245 12.99 -0.55 13.90
CA ARG A 245 14.00 -0.52 12.82
C ARG A 245 14.44 0.90 12.49
N GLN A 246 13.53 1.85 12.56
CA GLN A 246 13.87 3.26 12.37
C GLN A 246 14.69 3.87 13.51
N SER A 247 14.69 3.26 14.71
CA SER A 247 15.52 3.73 15.82
C SER A 247 16.98 3.86 15.43
N ILE A 248 17.49 2.97 14.59
CA ILE A 248 18.87 3.00 14.09
C ILE A 248 19.14 4.33 13.36
N MET A 249 18.22 4.76 12.51
CA MET A 249 18.35 6.01 11.76
C MET A 249 18.28 7.24 12.69
N VAL A 250 17.36 7.21 13.67
CA VAL A 250 17.21 8.29 14.65
C VAL A 250 18.44 8.39 15.56
N MET A 251 19.03 7.27 15.96
CA MET A 251 20.23 7.22 16.78
C MET A 251 21.49 7.64 16.00
N ALA A 252 21.56 7.35 14.70
CA ALA A 252 22.71 7.72 13.87
C ALA A 252 22.82 9.23 13.62
N ASN A 253 21.69 9.95 13.58
CA ASN A 253 21.66 11.39 13.47
C ASN A 253 20.52 11.95 14.35
N PRO A 254 20.77 12.20 15.65
CA PRO A 254 19.76 12.62 16.61
C PRO A 254 19.40 14.10 16.45
N GLU A 255 18.81 14.44 15.29
CA GLU A 255 18.18 15.74 15.07
C GLU A 255 16.99 15.90 16.02
N GLY A 256 16.94 17.01 16.78
CA GLY A 256 15.98 17.16 17.88
C GLY A 256 14.52 16.97 17.50
N ARG A 257 14.09 17.49 16.34
CA ARG A 257 12.71 17.29 15.87
C ARG A 257 12.41 15.81 15.60
N LYS A 258 13.29 15.10 14.89
CA LYS A 258 13.09 13.68 14.53
C LYS A 258 13.12 12.77 15.76
N VAL A 259 14.02 13.05 16.71
CA VAL A 259 14.10 12.34 17.99
C VAL A 259 12.78 12.48 18.76
N LEU A 260 12.30 13.71 18.96
CA LEU A 260 11.09 13.97 19.74
C LEU A 260 9.85 13.31 19.10
N ILE A 261 9.71 13.38 17.78
CA ILE A 261 8.59 12.76 17.06
C ILE A 261 8.66 11.23 17.16
N TRP A 262 9.85 10.63 17.06
CA TRP A 262 10.02 9.18 17.23
C TRP A 262 9.67 8.73 18.65
N VAL A 263 10.19 9.42 19.67
CA VAL A 263 9.93 9.13 21.09
C VAL A 263 8.43 9.22 21.38
N ARG A 264 7.76 10.27 20.90
CA ARG A 264 6.31 10.41 21.02
C ARG A 264 5.57 9.22 20.39
N ALA A 265 5.95 8.80 19.19
CA ALA A 265 5.33 7.67 18.51
C ALA A 265 5.52 6.33 19.25
N VAL A 266 6.71 6.11 19.84
CA VAL A 266 6.99 4.91 20.64
C VAL A 266 6.21 4.92 21.96
N ASN A 267 6.06 6.09 22.59
CA ASN A 267 5.25 6.23 23.79
C ASN A 267 3.77 5.96 23.51
N GLU A 268 3.20 6.51 22.44
CA GLU A 268 1.83 6.21 22.02
C GLU A 268 1.63 4.70 21.77
N LEU A 269 2.59 4.05 21.11
CA LEU A 269 2.56 2.60 20.88
C LEU A 269 2.61 1.80 22.20
N SER A 270 3.38 2.26 23.18
CA SER A 270 3.47 1.63 24.50
C SER A 270 2.13 1.67 25.23
N ILE A 271 1.41 2.79 25.13
CA ILE A 271 0.05 2.96 25.68
C ILE A 271 -0.90 1.98 24.98
N CYS A 272 -0.80 1.83 23.65
CA CYS A 272 -1.62 0.87 22.91
C CYS A 272 -1.38 -0.57 23.39
N PHE A 273 -0.12 -0.96 23.62
CA PHE A 273 0.19 -2.29 24.14
C PHE A 273 -0.30 -2.50 25.56
N SER A 274 -0.26 -1.48 26.43
CA SER A 274 -0.67 -1.65 27.83
C SER A 274 -2.19 -1.77 27.99
N HIS A 275 -2.97 -1.04 27.21
CA HIS A 275 -4.42 -0.98 27.35
C HIS A 275 -5.15 -2.06 26.56
N TYR A 276 -4.68 -2.42 25.36
CA TYR A 276 -5.50 -3.15 24.39
C TYR A 276 -4.94 -4.50 23.96
N CYS A 277 -3.66 -4.75 24.21
CA CYS A 277 -3.04 -6.02 23.91
C CYS A 277 -2.83 -6.76 25.24
N ALA A 278 -3.82 -7.54 25.70
CA ALA A 278 -3.76 -8.45 26.86
C ALA A 278 -2.60 -8.16 27.84
N PRO A 279 -2.79 -7.31 28.86
CA PRO A 279 -1.72 -6.64 29.61
C PRO A 279 -0.62 -7.58 30.14
N ARG A 280 -0.98 -8.80 30.54
CA ARG A 280 -0.03 -9.81 31.07
C ARG A 280 0.89 -10.43 30.01
N VAL A 281 0.50 -10.43 28.73
CA VAL A 281 1.27 -11.06 27.63
C VAL A 281 2.25 -10.06 26.98
N HIS A 282 2.04 -8.75 27.19
CA HIS A 282 2.77 -7.70 26.46
C HIS A 282 3.52 -6.70 27.33
N LEU A 283 3.63 -6.94 28.64
CA LEU A 283 4.51 -6.20 29.55
C LEU A 283 5.94 -6.04 29.00
N ASN A 284 6.51 -7.10 28.42
CA ASN A 284 7.85 -7.03 27.82
C ASN A 284 7.91 -6.04 26.65
N LYS A 285 6.86 -5.95 25.82
CA LYS A 285 6.82 -4.99 24.71
C LYS A 285 6.67 -3.55 25.20
N VAL A 286 5.82 -3.33 26.20
CA VAL A 286 5.65 -2.01 26.84
C VAL A 286 6.99 -1.56 27.42
N ARG A 287 7.63 -2.41 28.22
CA ARG A 287 8.96 -2.14 28.81
C ARG A 287 10.01 -1.85 27.74
N ASN A 288 10.07 -2.64 26.67
CA ASN A 288 11.02 -2.42 25.59
C ASN A 288 10.78 -1.09 24.87
N CYS A 289 9.51 -0.70 24.62
CA CYS A 289 9.19 0.59 24.03
C CYS A 289 9.66 1.75 24.93
N LEU A 290 9.32 1.70 26.22
CA LEU A 290 9.68 2.74 27.17
C LEU A 290 11.20 2.84 27.37
N ALA A 291 11.89 1.71 27.48
CA ALA A 291 13.35 1.69 27.59
C ALA A 291 14.03 2.27 26.34
N ALA A 292 13.53 1.92 25.14
CA ALA A 292 14.06 2.48 23.90
C ALA A 292 13.80 3.99 23.78
N ALA A 293 12.61 4.46 24.17
CA ALA A 293 12.27 5.88 24.21
C ALA A 293 13.19 6.66 25.16
N GLN A 294 13.41 6.12 26.37
CA GLN A 294 14.31 6.72 27.36
C GLN A 294 15.75 6.79 26.83
N TYR A 295 16.27 5.69 26.29
CA TYR A 295 17.64 5.64 25.77
C TYR A 295 17.88 6.69 24.65
N VAL A 296 16.92 6.83 23.72
CA VAL A 296 17.04 7.80 22.62
C VAL A 296 16.97 9.24 23.13
N LEU A 297 16.17 9.52 24.17
CA LEU A 297 16.15 10.84 24.82
C LEU A 297 17.48 11.16 25.50
N GLU A 298 18.03 10.22 26.27
CA GLU A 298 19.32 10.39 26.94
C GLU A 298 20.46 10.65 25.94
N LEU A 299 20.45 9.94 24.81
CA LEU A 299 21.41 10.16 23.73
C LEU A 299 21.29 11.57 23.14
N TYR A 300 20.07 12.04 22.90
CA TYR A 300 19.82 13.39 22.39
C TYR A 300 20.25 14.48 23.36
N GLU A 301 19.95 14.33 24.67
CA GLU A 301 20.41 15.26 25.70
C GLU A 301 21.93 15.35 25.78
N LYS A 302 22.63 14.22 25.60
CA LYS A 302 24.09 14.21 25.56
C LYS A 302 24.64 14.99 24.37
N VAL A 303 24.13 14.73 23.16
CA VAL A 303 24.59 15.40 21.93
C VAL A 303 24.32 16.91 21.96
N THR A 304 23.17 17.32 22.49
CA THR A 304 22.82 18.74 22.64
C THR A 304 23.69 19.46 23.66
N LYS A 305 24.05 18.82 24.78
CA LYS A 305 25.01 19.37 25.75
C LYS A 305 26.42 19.50 25.18
N GLU A 306 26.86 18.54 24.37
CA GLU A 306 28.17 18.58 23.72
C GLU A 306 28.28 19.65 22.62
N THR A 307 27.18 19.94 21.92
CA THR A 307 27.13 20.98 20.88
C THR A 307 26.92 22.40 21.41
N SER A 308 26.39 22.56 22.63
CA SER A 308 26.22 23.88 23.27
C SER A 308 27.45 24.34 24.07
N ASN A 309 28.42 23.45 24.29
CA ASN A 309 29.70 23.74 24.96
C ASN A 309 30.86 23.97 23.97
N ASN A 310 30.60 23.98 22.66
CA ASN A 310 31.55 24.33 21.59
C ASN A 310 31.09 25.62 20.89
#